data_AF-A0AAV2DFI4-F1
#
_entry.id   AF-A0AAV2DFI4-F1
#
_cell.length_a   1.000
_cell.length_b   1.000
_cell.length_c   1.000
_cell.angle_alpha   90.00
_cell.angle_beta   90.00
_cell.angle_gamma   90.00
#
_symmetry.space_group_name_H-M   'P 1'
#
loop_
_entity.id
_entity.type
_entity.pdbx_description
1 polymer ?
#
loop_
_entity_poly.entity_id
_entity_poly.type
_entity_poly.pdbx_seq_one_letter_code
_entity_poly.pdbx_strand_id
1 'polypeptide(L)'
;MIMIQLSLVLKDLKVLLLDKVYVVNVLGYIAYNAVIGAYSYWGPKAGYNIYNMSNADLVFGGITVVCGIFGTLAGGFILDHMTATISNAFKLLSGATLLGAIFCFSAFCFRSLSGFIPVFVVGELLIFATQAPVNYVCLHCVKPSMRPISMAVSTVSIHIFGDVPSSPLVGVLQDSINNWRVTTLILTSILFLSSAIWFIGVFLKSNDKFNEDGEENEVSTGPKAASLEPLLEETRNDIPNNF
;
A
#
# COMPACT_ATOMS: atom_id res chain seq x y z
N MET A 1 -26.71 9.19 15.70
CA MET A 1 -25.57 8.25 15.69
C MET A 1 -24.84 8.23 14.34
N ILE A 2 -25.52 7.91 13.24
CA ILE A 2 -24.92 7.82 11.88
C ILE A 2 -24.26 9.14 11.42
N MET A 3 -24.94 10.29 11.58
CA MET A 3 -24.39 11.59 11.16
C MET A 3 -23.11 11.98 11.91
N ILE A 4 -22.97 11.55 13.17
CA ILE A 4 -21.77 11.81 14.00
C ILE A 4 -20.62 10.96 13.49
N GLN A 5 -20.86 9.66 13.23
CA GLN A 5 -19.86 8.76 12.65
C GLN A 5 -19.40 9.25 11.27
N LEU A 6 -20.32 9.71 10.42
CA LEU A 6 -19.98 10.29 9.12
C LEU A 6 -19.13 11.57 9.26
N SER A 7 -19.46 12.43 10.22
CA SER A 7 -18.67 13.64 10.49
C SER A 7 -17.25 13.31 10.94
N LEU A 8 -17.07 12.27 11.78
CA LEU A 8 -15.76 11.80 12.22
C LEU A 8 -14.95 11.28 11.02
N VAL A 9 -15.54 10.40 10.21
CA VAL A 9 -14.88 9.86 9.01
C VAL A 9 -14.47 10.96 8.03
N LEU A 10 -15.31 11.99 7.84
CA LEU A 10 -14.97 13.14 6.98
C LEU A 10 -13.80 13.97 7.53
N LYS A 11 -13.69 14.11 8.85
CA LYS A 11 -12.52 14.76 9.47
C LYS A 11 -11.26 13.92 9.26
N ASP A 12 -11.35 12.62 9.44
CA ASP A 12 -10.23 11.70 9.26
C ASP A 12 -9.75 11.67 7.80
N LEU A 13 -10.70 11.63 6.85
CA LEU A 13 -10.43 11.79 5.42
C LEU A 13 -9.70 13.11 5.12
N LYS A 14 -10.17 14.21 5.70
CA LYS A 14 -9.52 15.52 5.52
C LYS A 14 -8.09 15.51 6.07
N VAL A 15 -7.84 14.86 7.20
CA VAL A 15 -6.49 14.71 7.76
C VAL A 15 -5.58 13.94 6.79
N LEU A 16 -6.05 12.82 6.26
CA LEU A 16 -5.29 12.01 5.30
C LEU A 16 -5.00 12.78 3.99
N LEU A 17 -6.00 13.48 3.44
CA LEU A 17 -5.85 14.23 2.20
C LEU A 17 -4.95 15.48 2.32
N LEU A 18 -4.70 15.96 3.54
CA LEU A 18 -3.76 17.04 3.82
C LEU A 18 -2.35 16.55 4.15
N ASP A 19 -2.19 15.25 4.47
CA ASP A 19 -0.89 14.66 4.71
C ASP A 19 -0.19 14.33 3.39
N LYS A 20 0.87 15.10 3.08
CA LYS A 20 1.59 14.99 1.80
C LYS A 20 2.25 13.64 1.60
N VAL A 21 2.72 13.00 2.69
CA VAL A 21 3.36 11.69 2.65
C VAL A 21 2.33 10.64 2.25
N TYR A 22 1.18 10.66 2.91
CA TYR A 22 0.07 9.77 2.59
C TYR A 22 -0.42 9.96 1.14
N VAL A 23 -0.67 11.19 0.71
CA VAL A 23 -1.17 11.48 -0.64
C VAL A 23 -0.19 11.03 -1.72
N VAL A 24 1.11 11.32 -1.58
CA VAL A 24 2.12 10.88 -2.56
C VAL A 24 2.22 9.36 -2.60
N ASN A 25 2.16 8.70 -1.44
CA ASN A 25 2.16 7.24 -1.37
C ASN A 25 0.97 6.64 -2.14
N VAL A 26 -0.24 7.12 -1.88
CA VAL A 26 -1.47 6.64 -2.51
C VAL A 26 -1.51 6.95 -4.00
N LEU A 27 -1.07 8.14 -4.45
CA LEU A 27 -1.01 8.48 -5.87
C LEU A 27 -0.07 7.56 -6.66
N GLY A 28 1.11 7.27 -6.10
CA GLY A 28 2.04 6.30 -6.69
C GLY A 28 1.41 4.90 -6.74
N TYR A 29 0.67 4.53 -5.70
CA TYR A 29 0.01 3.23 -5.60
C TYR A 29 -1.20 3.07 -6.54
N ILE A 30 -1.94 4.15 -6.82
CA ILE A 30 -2.99 4.18 -7.84
C ILE A 30 -2.39 3.93 -9.22
N ALA A 31 -1.33 4.67 -9.59
CA ALA A 31 -0.68 4.50 -10.89
C ALA A 31 -0.08 3.09 -11.05
N TYR A 32 0.50 2.55 -9.97
CA TYR A 32 0.97 1.17 -9.90
C TYR A 32 -0.18 0.18 -10.14
N ASN A 33 -1.28 0.27 -9.39
CA ASN A 33 -2.39 -0.68 -9.49
C ASN A 33 -3.15 -0.58 -10.81
N ALA A 34 -3.16 0.59 -11.47
CA ALA A 34 -3.68 0.69 -12.83
C ALA A 34 -2.96 -0.27 -13.80
N VAL A 35 -1.65 -0.49 -13.62
CA VAL A 35 -0.91 -1.44 -14.45
C VAL A 35 -1.17 -2.88 -14.01
N ILE A 36 -1.10 -3.16 -12.71
CA ILE A 36 -1.29 -4.53 -12.18
C ILE A 36 -2.70 -5.05 -12.44
N GLY A 37 -3.72 -4.22 -12.26
CA GLY A 37 -5.11 -4.57 -12.58
C GLY A 37 -5.29 -4.93 -14.04
N ALA A 38 -4.82 -4.06 -14.94
CA ALA A 38 -4.90 -4.31 -16.37
C ALA A 38 -4.03 -5.51 -16.82
N TYR A 39 -2.88 -5.77 -16.18
CA TYR A 39 -2.10 -7.00 -16.39
C TYR A 39 -2.89 -8.24 -15.97
N SER A 40 -3.52 -8.22 -14.81
CA SER A 40 -4.31 -9.35 -14.33
C SER A 40 -5.45 -9.71 -15.29
N TYR A 41 -6.06 -8.72 -15.94
CA TYR A 41 -7.18 -8.94 -16.85
C TYR A 41 -6.72 -9.23 -18.29
N TRP A 42 -5.83 -8.41 -18.84
CA TRP A 42 -5.41 -8.47 -20.25
C TRP A 42 -4.08 -9.17 -20.49
N GLY A 43 -3.25 -9.36 -19.47
CA GLY A 43 -1.92 -9.98 -19.58
C GLY A 43 -1.95 -11.35 -20.26
N PRO A 44 -2.82 -12.29 -19.85
CA PRO A 44 -2.96 -13.57 -20.54
C PRO A 44 -3.33 -13.43 -22.01
N LYS A 45 -4.29 -12.55 -22.33
CA LYS A 45 -4.72 -12.30 -23.71
C LYS A 45 -3.59 -11.70 -24.55
N ALA A 46 -2.85 -10.73 -24.01
CA ALA A 46 -1.68 -10.16 -24.67
C ALA A 46 -0.60 -11.23 -24.86
N GLY A 47 -0.33 -12.06 -23.84
CA GLY A 47 0.61 -13.17 -23.91
C GLY A 47 0.27 -14.17 -25.02
N TYR A 48 -1.01 -14.55 -25.14
CA TYR A 48 -1.49 -15.40 -26.22
C TYR A 48 -1.25 -14.74 -27.60
N ASN A 49 -1.68 -13.48 -27.78
CA ASN A 49 -1.60 -12.82 -29.09
C ASN A 49 -0.18 -12.44 -29.51
N ILE A 50 0.70 -12.13 -28.56
CA ILE A 50 2.07 -11.69 -28.84
C ILE A 50 3.00 -12.90 -29.03
N TYR A 51 2.82 -13.98 -28.24
CA TYR A 51 3.76 -15.09 -28.13
C TYR A 51 3.19 -16.47 -28.49
N ASN A 52 1.92 -16.56 -28.90
CA ASN A 52 1.20 -17.82 -29.14
C ASN A 52 1.23 -18.77 -27.93
N MET A 53 1.09 -18.20 -26.73
CA MET A 53 1.17 -18.94 -25.47
C MET A 53 -0.09 -19.79 -25.25
N SER A 54 0.03 -21.12 -25.28
CA SER A 54 -1.12 -22.05 -25.23
C SER A 54 -1.87 -22.05 -23.89
N ASN A 55 -1.18 -21.85 -22.76
CA ASN A 55 -1.77 -21.83 -21.41
C ASN A 55 -1.51 -20.48 -20.72
N ALA A 56 -1.83 -19.38 -21.43
CA ALA A 56 -1.44 -18.04 -21.00
C ALA A 56 -1.94 -17.67 -19.60
N ASP A 57 -3.17 -18.02 -19.24
CA ASP A 57 -3.75 -17.73 -17.93
C ASP A 57 -3.00 -18.42 -16.80
N LEU A 58 -2.66 -19.71 -16.97
CA LEU A 58 -1.92 -20.49 -15.98
C LEU A 58 -0.47 -19.99 -15.82
N VAL A 59 0.19 -19.63 -16.92
CA VAL A 59 1.57 -19.14 -16.88
C VAL A 59 1.63 -17.76 -16.24
N PHE A 60 0.80 -16.81 -16.68
CA PHE A 60 0.75 -15.47 -16.08
C PHE A 60 0.33 -15.54 -14.62
N GLY A 61 -0.77 -16.23 -14.31
CA GLY A 61 -1.24 -16.38 -12.93
C GLY A 61 -0.21 -17.07 -12.03
N GLY A 62 0.45 -18.12 -12.53
CA GLY A 62 1.53 -18.82 -11.81
C GLY A 62 2.73 -17.92 -11.52
N ILE A 63 3.17 -17.14 -12.51
CA ILE A 63 4.24 -16.13 -12.33
C ILE A 63 3.81 -15.12 -11.28
N THR A 64 2.61 -14.54 -11.39
CA THR A 64 2.11 -13.52 -10.47
C THR A 64 1.98 -14.04 -9.05
N VAL A 65 1.52 -15.28 -8.82
CA VAL A 65 1.46 -15.86 -7.48
C VAL A 65 2.85 -16.03 -6.87
N VAL A 66 3.78 -16.62 -7.62
CA VAL A 66 5.16 -16.84 -7.15
C VAL A 66 5.84 -15.49 -6.88
N CYS A 67 5.80 -14.58 -7.84
CA CYS A 67 6.40 -13.25 -7.71
C CYS A 67 5.74 -12.42 -6.61
N GLY A 68 4.41 -12.54 -6.45
CA GLY A 68 3.65 -11.88 -5.40
C GLY A 68 4.12 -12.28 -4.02
N ILE A 69 4.26 -13.59 -3.76
CA ILE A 69 4.73 -14.10 -2.46
C ILE A 69 6.19 -13.67 -2.21
N PHE A 70 7.10 -14.04 -3.12
CA PHE A 70 8.53 -13.82 -2.89
C PHE A 70 8.93 -12.35 -2.98
N GLY A 71 8.33 -11.60 -3.91
CA GLY A 71 8.55 -10.16 -4.05
C GLY A 71 8.12 -9.42 -2.80
N THR A 72 6.88 -9.64 -2.31
CA THR A 72 6.37 -8.95 -1.11
C THR A 72 7.25 -9.21 0.11
N LEU A 73 7.66 -10.47 0.34
CA LEU A 73 8.54 -10.84 1.44
C LEU A 73 9.93 -10.19 1.30
N ALA A 74 10.52 -10.24 0.10
CA ALA A 74 11.80 -9.60 -0.17
C ALA A 74 11.74 -8.09 0.05
N GLY A 75 10.66 -7.42 -0.37
CA GLY A 75 10.43 -6.00 -0.14
C GLY A 75 10.43 -5.62 1.33
N GLY A 76 9.76 -6.40 2.17
CA GLY A 76 9.74 -6.20 3.62
C GLY A 76 11.14 -6.40 4.23
N PHE A 77 11.78 -7.52 3.90
CA PHE A 77 13.12 -7.83 4.38
C PHE A 77 14.17 -6.78 3.98
N ILE A 78 14.13 -6.31 2.74
CA ILE A 78 15.03 -5.25 2.25
C ILE A 78 14.76 -3.95 3.00
N LEU A 79 13.49 -3.58 3.23
CA LEU A 79 13.16 -2.37 3.99
C LEU A 79 13.68 -2.43 5.42
N ASP A 80 13.54 -3.57 6.09
CA ASP A 80 14.06 -3.79 7.44
C ASP A 80 15.58 -3.65 7.48
N HIS A 81 16.28 -4.25 6.50
CA HIS A 81 17.72 -4.12 6.33
C HIS A 81 18.20 -2.71 6.03
N MET A 82 17.38 -1.91 5.33
CA MET A 82 17.66 -0.50 5.05
C MET A 82 17.45 0.41 6.27
N THR A 83 17.07 -0.14 7.43
CA THR A 83 16.46 0.61 8.54
C THR A 83 15.12 1.18 8.10
N ALA A 84 14.04 0.52 8.51
CA ALA A 84 12.68 0.87 8.13
C ALA A 84 12.36 2.31 8.57
N THR A 85 12.27 3.21 7.59
CA THR A 85 11.87 4.60 7.76
C THR A 85 11.02 4.99 6.55
N ILE A 86 10.18 6.02 6.69
CA ILE A 86 9.33 6.48 5.57
C ILE A 86 10.18 6.88 4.35
N SER A 87 11.31 7.57 4.56
CA SER A 87 12.22 7.94 3.46
C SER A 87 12.82 6.71 2.76
N ASN A 88 13.26 5.70 3.51
CA ASN A 88 13.82 4.47 2.93
C ASN A 88 12.74 3.63 2.24
N ALA A 89 11.51 3.62 2.76
CA ALA A 89 10.38 3.01 2.09
C ALA A 89 10.12 3.66 0.73
N PHE A 90 10.12 5.00 0.63
CA PHE A 90 10.01 5.67 -0.67
C PHE A 90 11.18 5.42 -1.62
N LYS A 91 12.42 5.32 -1.11
CA LYS A 91 13.59 4.95 -1.94
C LYS A 91 13.40 3.56 -2.54
N LEU A 92 12.95 2.60 -1.72
CA LEU A 92 12.69 1.24 -2.18
C LEU A 92 11.51 1.18 -3.14
N LEU A 93 10.40 1.86 -2.84
CA LEU A 93 9.24 1.99 -3.72
C LEU A 93 9.64 2.55 -5.10
N SER A 94 10.35 3.67 -5.13
CA SER A 94 10.79 4.29 -6.37
C SER A 94 11.79 3.40 -7.13
N GLY A 95 12.85 2.92 -6.46
CA GLY A 95 13.90 2.13 -7.09
C GLY A 95 13.40 0.77 -7.61
N ALA A 96 12.65 0.03 -6.80
CA ALA A 96 12.10 -1.26 -7.20
C ALA A 96 11.09 -1.11 -8.35
N THR A 97 10.25 -0.07 -8.32
CA THR A 97 9.30 0.19 -9.40
C THR A 97 9.97 0.63 -10.68
N LEU A 98 11.01 1.47 -10.61
CA LEU A 98 11.79 1.89 -11.79
C LEU A 98 12.42 0.68 -12.47
N LEU A 99 13.13 -0.15 -11.69
CA LEU A 99 13.79 -1.34 -12.22
C LEU A 99 12.75 -2.34 -12.73
N GLY A 100 11.70 -2.60 -11.95
CA GLY A 100 10.58 -3.45 -12.34
C GLY A 100 9.93 -2.99 -13.65
N ALA A 101 9.71 -1.68 -13.82
CA ALA A 101 9.20 -1.09 -15.05
C ALA A 101 10.14 -1.34 -16.23
N ILE A 102 11.45 -1.15 -16.06
CA ILE A 102 12.45 -1.41 -17.10
C ILE A 102 12.40 -2.89 -17.53
N PHE A 103 12.38 -3.82 -16.58
CA PHE A 103 12.33 -5.25 -16.87
C PHE A 103 11.00 -5.64 -17.53
N CYS A 104 9.85 -5.24 -16.98
CA CYS A 104 8.54 -5.53 -17.58
C CYS A 104 8.41 -4.94 -18.99
N PHE A 105 8.84 -3.69 -19.20
CA PHE A 105 8.79 -3.04 -20.50
C PHE A 105 9.69 -3.77 -21.50
N SER A 106 10.91 -4.07 -21.09
CA SER A 106 11.88 -4.83 -21.90
C SER A 106 11.36 -6.23 -22.23
N ALA A 107 10.65 -6.90 -21.31
CA ALA A 107 10.04 -8.19 -21.55
C ALA A 107 9.09 -8.12 -22.76
N PHE A 108 8.20 -7.12 -22.80
CA PHE A 108 7.28 -6.89 -23.92
C PHE A 108 7.96 -6.44 -25.22
N CYS A 109 9.27 -6.14 -25.21
CA CYS A 109 10.04 -5.91 -26.44
C CYS A 109 10.57 -7.20 -27.07
N PHE A 110 10.69 -8.31 -26.31
CA PHE A 110 11.16 -9.58 -26.87
C PHE A 110 10.15 -10.17 -27.86
N ARG A 111 10.62 -10.84 -28.91
CA ARG A 111 9.74 -11.52 -29.88
C ARG A 111 9.38 -12.94 -29.47
N SER A 112 10.24 -13.60 -28.69
CA SER A 112 10.07 -15.00 -28.29
C SER A 112 9.58 -15.12 -26.85
N LEU A 113 8.80 -16.17 -26.60
CA LEU A 113 8.33 -16.51 -25.25
C LEU A 113 9.50 -16.77 -24.29
N SER A 114 10.53 -17.48 -24.76
CA SER A 114 11.72 -17.80 -23.96
C SER A 114 12.52 -16.56 -23.54
N GLY A 115 12.43 -15.46 -24.29
CA GLY A 115 13.00 -14.17 -23.89
C GLY A 115 12.08 -13.38 -22.95
N PHE A 116 10.76 -13.40 -23.21
CA PHE A 116 9.76 -12.71 -22.40
C PHE A 116 9.74 -13.20 -20.94
N ILE A 117 9.57 -14.51 -20.73
CA ILE A 117 9.30 -15.09 -19.40
C ILE A 117 10.36 -14.73 -18.34
N PRO A 118 11.67 -15.01 -18.52
CA PRO A 118 12.64 -14.75 -17.46
C PRO A 118 12.76 -13.26 -17.13
N VAL A 119 12.68 -12.39 -18.14
CA VAL A 119 12.75 -10.94 -17.95
C VAL A 119 11.49 -10.42 -17.25
N PHE A 120 10.32 -10.94 -17.63
CA PHE A 120 9.05 -10.59 -16.98
C PHE A 120 9.00 -11.04 -15.53
N VAL A 121 9.50 -12.24 -15.19
CA VAL A 121 9.59 -12.73 -13.81
C VAL A 121 10.44 -11.82 -12.93
N VAL A 122 11.61 -11.37 -13.43
CA VAL A 122 12.45 -10.41 -12.68
C VAL A 122 11.71 -9.09 -12.49
N GLY A 123 11.02 -8.60 -13.52
CA GLY A 123 10.20 -7.40 -13.44
C GLY A 123 9.09 -7.53 -12.39
N GLU A 124 8.28 -8.58 -12.46
CA GLU A 124 7.19 -8.87 -11.52
C GLU A 124 7.70 -9.00 -10.08
N LEU A 125 8.82 -9.68 -9.84
CA LEU A 125 9.42 -9.77 -8.49
C LEU A 125 9.74 -8.39 -7.90
N LEU A 126 10.33 -7.50 -8.71
CA LEU A 126 10.66 -6.13 -8.30
C LEU A 126 9.40 -5.28 -8.08
N ILE A 127 8.40 -5.44 -8.93
CA ILE A 127 7.11 -4.77 -8.83
C ILE A 127 6.39 -5.20 -7.54
N PHE A 128 6.37 -6.49 -7.20
CA PHE A 128 5.79 -6.98 -5.95
C PHE A 128 6.64 -6.68 -4.70
N ALA A 129 7.92 -6.34 -4.83
CA ALA A 129 8.72 -5.85 -3.70
C ALA A 129 8.24 -4.51 -3.13
N THR A 130 7.32 -3.83 -3.80
CA THR A 130 6.69 -2.58 -3.33
C THR A 130 5.61 -2.78 -2.28
N GLN A 131 5.06 -4.01 -2.16
CA GLN A 131 3.86 -4.27 -1.36
C GLN A 131 4.05 -4.04 0.15
N ALA A 132 5.16 -4.47 0.72
CA ALA A 132 5.44 -4.19 2.14
C ALA A 132 5.77 -2.69 2.37
N PRO A 133 6.65 -2.05 1.58
CA PRO A 133 6.95 -0.62 1.73
C PRO A 133 5.75 0.33 1.58
N VAL A 134 4.84 0.09 0.63
CA VAL A 134 3.68 0.98 0.43
C VAL A 134 2.75 0.95 1.65
N ASN A 135 2.57 -0.24 2.25
CA ASN A 135 1.77 -0.42 3.45
C ASN A 135 2.48 0.14 4.69
N TYR A 136 3.81 -0.01 4.77
CA TYR A 136 4.61 0.64 5.81
C TYR A 136 4.36 2.14 5.85
N VAL A 137 4.43 2.83 4.71
CA VAL A 137 4.19 4.28 4.67
C VAL A 137 2.78 4.62 5.14
N CYS A 138 1.74 3.91 4.68
CA CYS A 138 0.35 4.12 5.14
C CYS A 138 0.17 3.98 6.66
N LEU A 139 0.93 3.11 7.31
CA LEU A 139 0.81 2.84 8.75
C LEU A 139 1.66 3.78 9.62
N HIS A 140 2.79 4.25 9.09
CA HIS A 140 3.77 5.07 9.83
C HIS A 140 3.58 6.58 9.62
N CYS A 141 2.89 7.02 8.56
CA CYS A 141 2.64 8.46 8.34
C CYS A 141 1.43 9.00 9.14
N VAL A 142 0.71 8.12 9.84
CA VAL A 142 -0.50 8.44 10.61
C VAL A 142 -0.39 7.93 12.05
N LYS A 143 -1.16 8.52 12.96
CA LYS A 143 -1.29 8.05 14.35
C LYS A 143 -1.91 6.65 14.41
N PRO A 144 -1.62 5.83 15.44
CA PRO A 144 -2.20 4.49 15.61
C PRO A 144 -3.73 4.42 15.41
N SER A 145 -4.47 5.35 16.00
CA SER A 145 -5.93 5.46 15.86
C SER A 145 -6.43 5.63 14.41
N MET A 146 -5.59 6.16 13.52
CA MET A 146 -5.92 6.47 12.11
C MET A 146 -5.50 5.37 11.13
N ARG A 147 -4.78 4.32 11.59
CA ARG A 147 -4.28 3.25 10.71
C ARG A 147 -5.38 2.49 9.96
N PRO A 148 -6.51 2.10 10.59
CA PRO A 148 -7.55 1.37 9.87
C PRO A 148 -8.14 2.20 8.72
N ILE A 149 -8.41 3.49 8.97
CA ILE A 149 -8.98 4.38 7.95
C ILE A 149 -7.94 4.73 6.86
N SER A 150 -6.67 4.89 7.21
CA SER A 150 -5.56 5.05 6.26
C SER A 150 -5.49 3.88 5.26
N MET A 151 -5.48 2.65 5.76
CA MET A 151 -5.45 1.45 4.90
C MET A 151 -6.72 1.29 4.06
N ALA A 152 -7.89 1.54 4.65
CA ALA A 152 -9.17 1.46 3.96
C ALA A 152 -9.26 2.49 2.82
N VAL A 153 -8.90 3.74 3.07
CA VAL A 153 -8.94 4.81 2.06
C VAL A 153 -7.93 4.53 0.95
N SER A 154 -6.73 4.04 1.27
CA SER A 154 -5.73 3.65 0.27
C SER A 154 -6.27 2.54 -0.64
N THR A 155 -6.86 1.49 -0.05
CA THR A 155 -7.48 0.37 -0.79
C THR A 155 -8.63 0.84 -1.67
N VAL A 156 -9.56 1.64 -1.15
CA VAL A 156 -10.67 2.18 -1.93
C VAL A 156 -10.15 3.07 -3.07
N SER A 157 -9.11 3.85 -2.83
CA SER A 157 -8.54 4.75 -3.84
C SER A 157 -7.91 3.97 -5.00
N ILE A 158 -7.15 2.90 -4.73
CA ILE A 158 -6.58 2.07 -5.82
C ILE A 158 -7.66 1.35 -6.63
N HIS A 159 -8.79 1.02 -6.02
CA HIS A 159 -9.91 0.40 -6.74
C HIS A 159 -10.64 1.41 -7.62
N ILE A 160 -11.01 2.56 -7.06
CA ILE A 160 -11.79 3.58 -7.78
C ILE A 160 -10.97 4.21 -8.90
N PHE A 161 -9.67 4.44 -8.69
CA PHE A 161 -8.84 5.23 -9.61
C PHE A 161 -7.77 4.41 -10.35
N GLY A 162 -7.51 3.17 -9.92
CA GLY A 162 -6.44 2.32 -10.45
C GLY A 162 -6.99 1.13 -11.23
N ASP A 163 -7.06 -0.04 -10.57
CA ASP A 163 -7.24 -1.33 -11.23
C ASP A 163 -8.61 -1.49 -11.92
N VAL A 164 -9.73 -1.11 -11.29
CA VAL A 164 -11.08 -1.23 -11.86
C VAL A 164 -11.25 -0.41 -13.15
N PRO A 165 -10.95 0.91 -13.18
CA PRO A 165 -11.09 1.68 -14.42
C PRO A 165 -10.02 1.35 -15.46
N SER A 166 -8.83 0.89 -15.06
CA SER A 166 -7.73 0.62 -16.01
C SER A 166 -8.07 -0.45 -17.05
N SER A 167 -8.71 -1.54 -16.64
CA SER A 167 -9.05 -2.66 -17.54
C SER A 167 -9.94 -2.25 -18.72
N PRO A 168 -11.10 -1.58 -18.53
CA PRO A 168 -11.89 -1.10 -19.66
C PRO A 168 -11.17 -0.01 -20.48
N LEU A 169 -10.38 0.88 -19.85
CA LEU A 169 -9.60 1.89 -20.58
C LEU A 169 -8.56 1.26 -21.50
N VAL A 170 -7.86 0.22 -21.04
CA VAL A 170 -6.92 -0.55 -21.86
C VAL A 170 -7.63 -1.32 -22.97
N GLY A 171 -8.87 -1.78 -22.73
CA GLY A 171 -9.72 -2.35 -23.77
C GLY A 171 -9.99 -1.35 -24.91
N VAL A 172 -10.45 -0.13 -24.57
CA VAL A 172 -10.67 0.94 -25.55
C VAL A 172 -9.39 1.32 -26.30
N LEU A 173 -8.26 1.39 -25.59
CA LEU A 173 -6.95 1.64 -26.17
C LEU A 173 -6.58 0.53 -27.17
N GLN A 174 -6.79 -0.73 -26.79
CA GLN A 174 -6.51 -1.88 -27.63
C GLN A 174 -7.39 -1.92 -28.87
N ASP A 175 -8.68 -1.62 -28.76
CA ASP A 175 -9.62 -1.59 -29.90
C ASP A 175 -9.24 -0.49 -30.90
N SER A 176 -8.60 0.58 -30.43
CA SER A 176 -8.12 1.69 -31.27
C SER A 176 -6.80 1.34 -31.96
N ILE A 177 -5.85 0.75 -31.23
CA ILE A 177 -4.49 0.49 -31.71
C ILE A 177 -4.39 -0.85 -32.48
N ASN A 178 -5.21 -1.83 -32.12
CA ASN A 178 -5.23 -3.19 -32.68
C ASN A 178 -3.86 -3.90 -32.63
N ASN A 179 -3.03 -3.58 -31.64
CA ASN A 179 -1.70 -4.17 -31.47
C ASN A 179 -1.39 -4.36 -30.00
N TRP A 180 -1.51 -5.61 -29.54
CA TRP A 180 -1.29 -5.98 -28.14
C TRP A 180 0.07 -5.57 -27.62
N ARG A 181 1.13 -5.65 -28.43
CA ARG A 181 2.48 -5.29 -28.00
C ARG A 181 2.59 -3.79 -27.70
N VAL A 182 2.05 -2.95 -28.58
CA VAL A 182 2.05 -1.49 -28.39
C VAL A 182 1.18 -1.13 -27.19
N THR A 183 -0.01 -1.71 -27.08
CA THR A 183 -0.92 -1.50 -25.95
C THR A 183 -0.27 -1.87 -24.61
N THR A 184 0.37 -3.04 -24.51
CA THR A 184 1.06 -3.44 -23.28
C THR A 184 2.22 -2.50 -22.97
N LEU A 185 3.02 -2.06 -23.96
CA LEU A 185 4.13 -1.13 -23.71
C LEU A 185 3.63 0.24 -23.21
N ILE A 186 2.53 0.76 -23.75
CA ILE A 186 1.90 2.00 -23.27
C ILE A 186 1.43 1.80 -21.82
N LEU A 187 0.72 0.71 -21.53
CA LEU A 187 0.27 0.38 -20.19
C LEU A 187 1.46 0.26 -19.21
N THR A 188 2.48 -0.52 -19.54
CA THR A 188 3.68 -0.71 -18.72
C THR A 188 4.37 0.62 -18.43
N SER A 189 4.34 1.57 -19.36
CA SER A 189 5.01 2.86 -19.19
C SER A 189 4.47 3.68 -18.00
N ILE A 190 3.24 3.42 -17.56
CA ILE A 190 2.64 4.07 -16.38
C ILE A 190 3.41 3.71 -15.10
N LEU A 191 4.14 2.58 -15.05
CA LEU A 191 5.01 2.25 -13.91
C LEU A 191 6.15 3.26 -13.74
N PHE A 192 6.66 3.86 -14.83
CA PHE A 192 7.64 4.94 -14.71
C PHE A 192 7.05 6.17 -14.03
N LEU A 193 5.77 6.48 -14.29
CA LEU A 193 5.05 7.54 -13.59
C LEU A 193 4.88 7.21 -12.11
N SER A 194 4.48 5.97 -11.77
CA SER A 194 4.39 5.52 -10.37
C SER A 194 5.74 5.68 -9.64
N SER A 195 6.82 5.21 -10.26
CA SER A 195 8.18 5.38 -9.75
C SER A 195 8.56 6.84 -9.53
N ALA A 196 8.22 7.73 -10.47
CA ALA A 196 8.49 9.16 -10.36
C ALA A 196 7.69 9.81 -9.22
N ILE A 197 6.43 9.41 -9.02
CA ILE A 197 5.61 9.89 -7.90
C ILE A 197 6.23 9.47 -6.57
N TRP A 198 6.60 8.18 -6.42
CA TRP A 198 7.25 7.72 -5.19
C TRP A 198 8.64 8.32 -4.98
N PHE A 199 9.35 8.69 -6.05
CA PHE A 199 10.61 9.44 -5.93
C PHE A 199 10.43 10.79 -5.25
N ILE A 200 9.32 11.50 -5.51
CA ILE A 200 9.00 12.76 -4.81
C ILE A 200 8.89 12.52 -3.30
N GLY A 201 8.34 11.38 -2.89
CA GLY A 201 8.19 10.97 -1.49
C GLY A 201 9.52 10.89 -0.73
N VAL A 202 10.63 10.59 -1.41
CA VAL A 202 11.97 10.54 -0.80
C VAL A 202 12.37 11.87 -0.16
N PHE A 203 11.91 12.99 -0.74
CA PHE A 203 12.25 14.35 -0.30
C PHE A 203 11.24 14.97 0.66
N LEU A 204 10.14 14.26 0.97
CA LEU A 204 9.15 14.77 1.91
C LEU A 204 9.67 14.64 3.34
N LYS A 205 9.59 15.74 4.10
CA LYS A 205 9.75 15.69 5.56
C LYS A 205 8.61 14.85 6.13
N SER A 206 8.97 13.73 6.73
CA SER A 206 8.06 12.81 7.38
C SER A 206 8.53 12.60 8.82
N ASN A 207 7.61 12.71 9.76
CA ASN A 207 7.81 12.24 11.12
C ASN A 207 7.15 10.87 11.20
N ASP A 208 7.84 9.90 11.78
CA ASP A 208 7.23 8.61 12.07
C ASP A 208 6.22 8.81 13.21
N LYS A 209 4.93 8.65 12.89
CA LYS A 209 3.84 8.84 13.84
C LYS A 209 3.41 7.53 14.50
N PHE A 210 4.17 6.45 14.30
CA PHE A 210 3.75 5.11 14.69
C PHE A 210 3.60 4.94 16.22
N ASN A 211 4.29 5.74 17.03
CA ASN A 211 4.22 5.65 18.50
C ASN A 211 3.59 6.87 19.19
N GLU A 212 3.07 7.85 18.45
CA GLU A 212 2.64 9.16 19.02
C GLU A 212 1.53 9.06 20.09
N ASP A 213 0.66 8.04 20.08
CA ASP A 213 -0.41 7.89 21.08
C ASP A 213 0.13 7.37 22.45
N GLY A 214 1.35 6.84 22.49
CA GLY A 214 2.00 6.37 23.72
C GLY A 214 2.65 7.49 24.53
N GLU A 215 3.20 8.51 23.85
CA GLU A 215 3.94 9.61 24.48
C GLU A 215 3.01 10.62 25.20
N GLU A 216 1.80 10.86 24.69
CA GLU A 216 0.80 11.72 25.37
C GLU A 216 0.28 11.09 26.69
N ASN A 217 0.33 9.76 26.82
CA ASN A 217 -0.11 9.05 28.03
C ASN A 217 0.99 8.89 29.08
N GLU A 218 2.27 8.88 28.69
CA GLU A 218 3.40 8.76 29.64
C GLU A 218 3.76 10.09 30.34
N VAL A 219 3.46 11.24 29.73
CA VAL A 219 3.74 12.55 30.34
C VAL A 219 2.70 12.93 31.42
N SER A 220 1.57 12.21 31.52
CA SER A 220 0.49 12.52 32.47
C SER A 220 0.57 11.76 33.81
N THR A 221 1.46 10.77 33.96
CA THR A 221 1.60 10.01 35.21
C THR A 221 2.59 10.66 36.19
N GLY A 222 2.30 11.89 36.62
CA GLY A 222 2.79 12.41 37.90
C GLY A 222 1.84 11.98 39.02
N PRO A 223 2.32 11.42 40.16
CA PRO A 223 1.44 10.79 41.13
C PRO A 223 0.61 11.85 41.89
N LYS A 224 -0.67 12.01 41.52
CA LYS A 224 -1.67 12.54 42.45
C LYS A 224 -2.03 11.44 43.43
N ALA A 225 -1.37 11.45 44.58
CA ALA A 225 -1.76 10.66 45.74
C ALA A 225 -3.20 11.04 46.14
N ALA A 226 -4.18 10.24 45.71
CA ALA A 226 -5.52 10.27 46.26
C ALA A 226 -5.50 9.42 47.54
N SER A 227 -5.55 10.09 48.69
CA SER A 227 -5.78 9.45 49.98
C SER A 227 -7.17 8.80 49.97
N LEU A 228 -7.22 7.47 49.95
CA LEU A 228 -8.43 6.74 50.33
C LEU A 228 -8.48 6.64 51.86
N GLU A 229 -9.40 7.40 52.47
CA GLU A 229 -9.92 7.10 53.81
C GLU A 229 -11.01 6.03 53.68
N PRO A 230 -11.00 4.93 54.45
CA PRO A 230 -12.04 3.92 54.37
C PRO A 230 -13.20 4.28 55.31
N LEU A 231 -14.32 4.73 54.73
CA LEU A 231 -15.62 4.81 55.41
C LEU A 231 -16.34 3.46 55.29
N LEU A 232 -16.11 2.55 56.25
CA LEU A 232 -17.03 1.45 56.55
C LEU A 232 -16.95 1.10 58.04
N GLU A 233 -17.71 1.83 58.87
CA GLU A 233 -18.25 1.27 60.11
C GLU A 233 -19.67 1.80 60.29
N GLU A 234 -20.60 1.09 59.67
CA GLU A 234 -22.03 1.30 59.83
C GLU A 234 -22.46 0.67 61.17
N THR A 235 -22.75 1.54 62.12
CA THR A 235 -23.71 1.44 63.22
C THR A 235 -24.40 0.07 63.39
N ARG A 236 -24.04 -0.67 64.45
CA ARG A 236 -24.95 -1.59 65.13
C ARG A 236 -24.84 -1.50 66.65
N ASN A 237 -25.83 -0.78 67.19
CA ASN A 237 -26.62 -1.10 68.38
C ASN A 237 -25.96 -1.12 69.76
N ASP A 238 -26.26 -0.05 70.51
CA ASP A 238 -26.80 -0.04 71.88
C ASP A 238 -26.92 -1.39 72.61
N ILE A 239 -26.12 -1.58 73.66
CA ILE A 239 -26.52 -2.27 74.89
C ILE A 239 -25.89 -1.51 76.09
N PRO A 240 -26.66 -1.11 77.12
CA PRO A 240 -26.18 -0.25 78.20
C PRO A 240 -25.42 -0.99 79.31
N ASN A 241 -24.57 -0.22 80.01
CA ASN A 241 -23.80 -0.56 81.21
C ASN A 241 -24.50 -1.45 82.24
N ASN A 242 -23.77 -2.41 82.81
CA ASN A 242 -23.78 -2.67 84.26
C ASN A 242 -22.64 -3.59 84.74
N PHE A 243 -21.93 -3.09 85.77
CA PHE A 243 -20.98 -3.69 86.73
C PHE A 243 -19.65 -4.28 86.23
#